data_AF-A0A1Q6W9Z6-F1
#
_entry.id   AF-A0A1Q6W9Z6-F1
#
_cell.length_a   1.000
_cell.length_b   1.000
_cell.length_c   1.000
_cell.angle_alpha   90.00
_cell.angle_beta   90.00
_cell.angle_gamma   90.00
#
_symmetry.space_group_name_H-M   'P 1'
#
loop_
_entity.id
_entity.type
_entity.pdbx_description
1 polymer ?
#
loop_
_entity_poly.entity_id
_entity_poly.type
_entity_poly.pdbx_seq_one_letter_code
_entity_poly.pdbx_strand_id
1 'polypeptide(L)'
;MDHDDLITRRAALSRVAILLGGAISAPTLAGALDAATRRAWTAPPQDWAPRTLSTGQLELVAVMAEHIIPQTDTPGARAAGVHRFVDTLLSDHYPTAERDRFLAGLADVDARTRSRHGNAFVDCTPDQQVALLTELDDAAYPVASDAPRSPEAWFFHRTKELTLVGY
;
A
#
# COMPACT_ATOMS: atom_id res chain seq x y z
N MET A 1 43.48 8.00 -16.70
CA MET A 1 43.14 9.02 -15.69
C MET A 1 41.69 8.79 -15.36
N ASP A 2 41.48 8.07 -14.26
CA ASP A 2 40.20 7.61 -13.75
C ASP A 2 39.26 8.76 -13.46
N HIS A 3 38.03 8.67 -13.94
CA HIS A 3 36.84 9.05 -13.19
C HIS A 3 35.79 7.99 -13.50
N ASP A 4 35.88 6.90 -12.72
CA ASP A 4 34.77 6.02 -12.42
C ASP A 4 33.68 6.93 -11.80
N ASP A 5 32.80 7.44 -12.65
CA ASP A 5 31.72 8.36 -12.29
C ASP A 5 30.69 7.52 -11.53
N LEU A 6 30.96 7.33 -10.24
CA LEU A 6 30.17 6.57 -9.29
C LEU A 6 28.72 7.05 -9.40
N ILE A 7 27.90 6.32 -10.17
CA ILE A 7 26.48 6.59 -10.32
C ILE A 7 25.90 6.72 -8.91
N THR A 8 25.55 7.94 -8.52
CA THR A 8 25.05 8.19 -7.18
C THR A 8 23.74 7.42 -7.00
N ARG A 9 23.52 6.82 -5.81
CA ARG A 9 22.30 6.06 -5.48
C ARG A 9 21.01 6.76 -5.93
N ARG A 10 20.95 8.09 -5.77
CA ARG A 10 19.83 8.92 -6.20
C ARG A 10 19.65 8.96 -7.72
N ALA A 11 20.75 9.06 -8.49
CA ALA A 11 20.71 9.06 -9.95
C ALA A 11 20.29 7.70 -10.52
N ALA A 12 20.72 6.59 -9.90
CA ALA A 12 20.26 5.25 -10.26
C ALA A 12 18.75 5.09 -10.00
N LEU A 13 18.28 5.46 -8.80
CA LEU A 13 16.87 5.41 -8.45
C LEU A 13 16.01 6.31 -9.35
N SER A 14 16.49 7.51 -9.70
CA SER A 14 15.79 8.40 -10.63
C SER A 14 15.65 7.81 -12.03
N ARG A 15 16.67 7.11 -12.55
CA ARG A 15 16.61 6.47 -13.88
C ARG A 15 15.65 5.28 -13.89
N VAL A 16 15.67 4.45 -12.84
CA VAL A 16 14.70 3.36 -12.68
C VAL A 16 13.27 3.91 -12.54
N ALA A 17 13.08 4.98 -11.76
CA ALA A 17 11.79 5.64 -11.65
C ALA A 17 11.29 6.18 -13.00
N ILE A 18 12.14 6.82 -13.80
CA ILE A 18 11.76 7.32 -15.14
C ILE A 18 11.38 6.17 -16.07
N LEU A 19 12.14 5.06 -16.08
CA LEU A 19 11.84 3.90 -16.91
C LEU A 19 10.54 3.19 -16.50
N LEU A 20 10.22 3.17 -15.21
CA LEU A 20 8.97 2.62 -14.66
C LEU A 20 7.83 3.66 -14.62
N GLY A 21 8.02 4.84 -15.19
CA GLY A 21 6.99 5.88 -15.30
C GLY A 21 6.66 6.64 -14.00
N GLY A 22 7.50 6.54 -12.96
CA GLY A 22 7.31 7.25 -11.68
C GLY A 22 6.11 6.77 -10.86
N ALA A 23 5.45 5.69 -11.29
CA ALA A 23 4.25 5.16 -10.64
C ALA A 23 4.54 4.40 -9.34
N ILE A 24 5.78 3.93 -9.15
CA ILE A 24 6.21 3.19 -7.96
C ILE A 24 7.12 4.08 -7.11
N SER A 25 6.83 4.20 -5.82
CA SER A 25 7.65 4.97 -4.89
C SER A 25 8.94 4.25 -4.52
N ALA A 26 9.94 5.04 -4.12
CA ALA A 26 11.24 4.54 -3.71
C ALA A 26 11.18 3.52 -2.53
N PRO A 27 10.44 3.74 -1.42
CA PRO A 27 10.37 2.75 -0.34
C PRO A 27 9.68 1.45 -0.78
N THR A 28 8.63 1.51 -1.61
CA THR A 28 7.98 0.31 -2.15
C THR A 28 8.93 -0.50 -3.02
N LEU A 29 9.64 0.16 -3.95
CA LEU A 29 10.62 -0.50 -4.80
C LEU A 29 11.78 -1.11 -3.97
N ALA A 30 12.28 -0.37 -2.98
CA ALA A 30 13.39 -0.82 -2.15
C ALA A 30 13.03 -2.10 -1.39
N GLY A 31 11.88 -2.14 -0.72
CA GLY A 31 11.50 -3.32 0.04
C GLY A 31 10.98 -4.48 -0.82
N ALA A 32 10.42 -4.23 -2.01
CA ALA A 32 10.11 -5.31 -2.96
C ALA A 32 11.36 -6.08 -3.41
N LEU A 33 12.50 -5.38 -3.54
CA LEU A 33 13.79 -5.99 -3.91
C LEU A 33 14.54 -6.59 -2.71
N ASP A 34 14.20 -6.18 -1.49
CA ASP A 34 14.86 -6.64 -0.27
C ASP A 34 14.62 -8.14 -0.01
N ALA A 35 15.71 -8.86 0.27
CA ALA A 35 15.65 -10.31 0.44
C ALA A 35 14.97 -10.73 1.76
N ALA A 36 15.09 -9.93 2.83
CA ALA A 36 14.41 -10.22 4.09
C ALA A 36 12.91 -9.97 3.97
N THR A 37 12.49 -8.88 3.33
CA THR A 37 11.08 -8.61 3.02
C THR A 37 10.45 -9.73 2.19
N ARG A 38 11.12 -10.19 1.13
CA ARG A 38 10.63 -11.33 0.33
C ARG A 38 10.48 -12.61 1.15
N ARG A 39 11.46 -12.94 2.00
CA ARG A 39 11.39 -14.14 2.86
C ARG A 39 10.25 -14.07 3.87
N ALA A 40 10.08 -12.93 4.53
CA ALA A 40 8.99 -12.71 5.48
C ALA A 40 7.60 -12.85 4.83
N TRP A 41 7.51 -12.51 3.54
CA TRP A 41 6.28 -12.59 2.76
C TRP A 41 5.98 -14.00 2.21
N THR A 42 6.95 -14.69 1.58
CA THR A 42 6.71 -15.96 0.86
C THR A 42 6.63 -17.19 1.77
N ALA A 43 7.29 -17.14 2.94
CA ALA A 43 7.31 -18.24 3.90
C ALA A 43 7.37 -17.65 5.33
N PRO A 44 6.30 -17.01 5.80
CA PRO A 44 6.30 -16.41 7.12
C PRO A 44 6.49 -17.49 8.19
N PRO A 45 7.22 -17.18 9.27
CA PRO A 45 7.31 -18.04 10.44
C PRO A 45 5.92 -18.41 10.98
N GLN A 46 5.82 -19.56 11.64
CA GLN A 46 4.55 -20.05 12.21
C GLN A 46 3.98 -19.09 13.28
N ASP A 47 4.83 -18.25 13.86
CA ASP A 47 4.57 -17.23 14.88
C ASP A 47 4.59 -15.79 14.32
N TRP A 48 4.43 -15.60 13.02
CA TRP A 48 4.39 -14.27 12.42
C TRP A 48 3.27 -13.41 13.05
N ALA A 49 3.62 -12.18 13.42
CA ALA A 49 2.70 -11.16 13.94
C ALA A 49 3.03 -9.79 13.31
N PRO A 50 2.02 -8.92 13.11
CA PRO A 50 2.26 -7.58 12.57
C PRO A 50 3.09 -6.75 13.56
N ARG A 51 4.00 -5.92 13.04
CA ARG A 51 4.87 -5.06 13.85
C ARG A 51 4.42 -3.60 13.87
N THR A 52 3.77 -3.15 12.80
CA THR A 52 3.31 -1.77 12.64
C THR A 52 1.80 -1.67 12.71
N LEU A 53 1.10 -2.54 11.97
CA LEU A 53 -0.35 -2.54 11.92
C LEU A 53 -0.92 -3.23 13.17
N SER A 54 -1.99 -2.67 13.74
CA SER A 54 -2.82 -3.44 14.68
C SER A 54 -3.52 -4.59 13.95
N THR A 55 -4.03 -5.58 14.68
CA THR A 55 -4.81 -6.68 14.07
C THR A 55 -5.99 -6.17 13.24
N GLY A 56 -6.69 -5.14 13.72
CA GLY A 56 -7.81 -4.53 12.99
C GLY A 56 -7.36 -3.78 11.73
N GLN A 57 -6.23 -3.07 11.79
CA GLN A 57 -5.65 -2.39 10.63
C GLN A 57 -5.12 -3.39 9.58
N LEU A 58 -4.53 -4.51 10.03
CA LEU A 58 -4.07 -5.58 9.15
C LEU A 58 -5.25 -6.19 8.39
N GLU A 59 -6.37 -6.44 9.08
CA GLU A 59 -7.61 -6.93 8.47
C GLU A 59 -8.22 -5.91 7.49
N LEU A 60 -8.22 -4.62 7.85
CA LEU A 60 -8.66 -3.55 6.96
C LEU A 60 -7.83 -3.52 5.67
N VAL A 61 -6.49 -3.57 5.77
CA VAL A 61 -5.61 -3.66 4.59
C VAL A 61 -5.92 -4.92 3.77
N ALA A 62 -6.16 -6.06 4.43
CA ALA A 62 -6.48 -7.31 3.74
C ALA A 62 -7.79 -7.21 2.93
N VAL A 63 -8.85 -6.63 3.51
CA VAL A 63 -10.14 -6.43 2.83
C VAL A 63 -10.01 -5.42 1.68
N MET A 64 -9.33 -4.28 1.91
CA MET A 64 -9.10 -3.29 0.86
C MET A 64 -8.29 -3.88 -0.32
N ALA A 65 -7.24 -4.65 -0.02
CA ALA A 65 -6.41 -5.28 -1.05
C ALA A 65 -7.21 -6.33 -1.84
N GLU A 66 -8.07 -7.10 -1.18
CA GLU A 66 -8.95 -8.08 -1.84
C GLU A 66 -9.94 -7.40 -2.81
N HIS A 67 -10.45 -6.22 -2.48
CA HIS A 67 -11.28 -5.46 -3.45
C HIS A 67 -10.50 -4.96 -4.67
N ILE A 68 -9.19 -4.71 -4.53
CA ILE A 68 -8.33 -4.25 -5.63
C ILE A 68 -7.92 -5.42 -6.54
N ILE A 69 -7.53 -6.57 -5.96
CA ILE A 69 -7.23 -7.81 -6.68
C ILE A 69 -8.03 -8.94 -6.02
N PRO A 70 -9.28 -9.16 -6.45
CA PRO A 70 -10.12 -10.21 -5.89
C PRO A 70 -9.69 -11.58 -6.36
N GLN A 71 -10.02 -12.60 -5.56
CA GLN A 71 -9.86 -13.98 -5.98
C GLN A 71 -10.64 -14.29 -7.26
N THR A 72 -9.97 -14.98 -8.19
CA THR A 72 -10.56 -15.55 -9.40
C THR A 72 -10.09 -17.00 -9.53
N ASP A 73 -9.55 -17.41 -10.68
CA ASP A 73 -8.88 -18.70 -10.86
C ASP A 73 -7.51 -18.73 -10.16
N THR A 74 -6.96 -17.55 -9.83
CA THR A 74 -5.79 -17.38 -8.97
C THR A 74 -6.19 -16.86 -7.58
N PRO A 75 -5.36 -17.09 -6.54
CA PRO A 75 -5.60 -16.50 -5.22
C PRO A 75 -5.79 -14.98 -5.30
N GLY A 76 -6.68 -14.41 -4.48
CA GLY A 76 -6.80 -12.95 -4.33
C GLY A 76 -5.67 -12.34 -3.51
N ALA A 77 -5.59 -11.01 -3.44
CA ALA A 77 -4.55 -10.29 -2.70
C ALA A 77 -4.48 -10.66 -1.20
N ARG A 78 -5.62 -10.94 -0.56
CA ARG A 78 -5.63 -11.43 0.82
C ARG A 78 -4.93 -12.76 0.92
N ALA A 79 -5.31 -13.71 0.07
CA ALA A 79 -4.75 -15.05 0.05
C ALA A 79 -3.25 -15.05 -0.33
N ALA A 80 -2.82 -14.11 -1.18
CA ALA A 80 -1.42 -13.87 -1.51
C ALA A 80 -0.61 -13.22 -0.37
N GLY A 81 -1.26 -12.83 0.73
CA GLY A 81 -0.58 -12.27 1.90
C GLY A 81 -0.14 -10.81 1.75
N VAL A 82 -0.78 -10.04 0.85
CA VAL A 82 -0.45 -8.63 0.59
C VAL A 82 -0.44 -7.79 1.88
N HIS A 83 -1.38 -8.01 2.78
CA HIS A 83 -1.46 -7.31 4.07
C HIS A 83 -0.19 -7.51 4.94
N ARG A 84 0.42 -8.71 4.91
CA ARG A 84 1.70 -8.99 5.60
C ARG A 84 2.87 -8.29 4.92
N PHE A 85 2.86 -8.26 3.59
CA PHE A 85 3.83 -7.51 2.80
C PHE A 85 3.77 -6.01 3.15
N VAL A 86 2.56 -5.44 3.22
CA VAL A 86 2.34 -4.05 3.63
C VAL A 86 2.89 -3.78 5.03
N ASP A 87 2.56 -4.60 6.03
CA ASP A 87 3.11 -4.42 7.40
C ASP A 87 4.64 -4.47 7.42
N THR A 88 5.24 -5.40 6.66
CA THR A 88 6.69 -5.54 6.57
C THR A 88 7.33 -4.31 5.93
N LEU A 89 6.77 -3.80 4.83
CA LEU A 89 7.25 -2.58 4.19
C LEU A 89 7.13 -1.35 5.10
N LEU A 90 5.99 -1.19 5.75
CA LEU A 90 5.76 -0.07 6.67
C LEU A 90 6.74 -0.11 7.84
N SER A 91 7.09 -1.30 8.32
CA SER A 91 8.01 -1.50 9.43
C SER A 91 9.46 -1.21 9.04
N ASP A 92 9.91 -1.71 7.89
CA ASP A 92 11.34 -1.78 7.57
C ASP A 92 11.81 -0.70 6.58
N HIS A 93 10.92 -0.20 5.72
CA HIS A 93 11.32 0.61 4.55
C HIS A 93 10.67 1.99 4.50
N TYR A 94 9.55 2.20 5.17
CA TYR A 94 8.87 3.49 5.15
C TYR A 94 9.42 4.45 6.21
N PRO A 95 9.71 5.73 5.84
CA PRO A 95 9.98 6.77 6.82
C PRO A 95 8.80 6.94 7.77
N THR A 96 9.08 7.27 9.04
CA THR A 96 8.04 7.46 10.08
C THR A 96 6.90 8.36 9.61
N ALA A 97 7.19 9.49 8.97
CA ALA A 97 6.17 10.41 8.50
C ALA A 97 5.22 9.80 7.44
N GLU A 98 5.74 8.97 6.52
CA GLU A 98 4.89 8.30 5.52
C GLU A 98 4.12 7.13 6.12
N ARG A 99 4.74 6.38 7.05
CA ARG A 99 4.06 5.33 7.82
C ARG A 99 2.89 5.91 8.62
N ASP A 100 3.11 6.98 9.37
CA ASP A 100 2.08 7.62 10.19
C ASP A 100 0.94 8.18 9.32
N ARG A 101 1.28 8.74 8.14
CA ARG A 101 0.28 9.17 7.15
C ARG A 101 -0.55 8.00 6.63
N PHE A 102 0.06 6.84 6.39
CA PHE A 102 -0.65 5.64 5.96
C PHE A 102 -1.60 5.14 7.06
N LEU A 103 -1.14 5.10 8.31
CA LEU A 103 -1.97 4.73 9.48
C LEU A 103 -3.14 5.69 9.69
N ALA A 104 -2.93 7.00 9.48
CA ALA A 104 -3.99 8.00 9.53
C ALA A 104 -5.03 7.78 8.41
N GLY A 105 -4.60 7.38 7.21
CA GLY A 105 -5.51 7.02 6.12
C GLY A 105 -6.38 5.80 6.46
N LEU A 106 -5.82 4.77 7.09
CA LEU A 106 -6.60 3.62 7.58
C LEU A 106 -7.66 4.05 8.61
N ALA A 107 -7.28 4.93 9.54
CA ALA A 107 -8.22 5.45 10.53
C ALA A 107 -9.33 6.30 9.90
N ASP A 108 -9.01 7.08 8.86
CA ASP A 108 -9.99 7.89 8.12
C ASP A 108 -11.02 7.02 7.38
N VAL A 109 -10.59 5.91 6.76
CA VAL A 109 -11.51 4.93 6.13
C VAL A 109 -12.56 4.44 7.13
N ASP A 110 -12.11 3.97 8.30
CA ASP A 110 -13.01 3.51 9.36
C ASP A 110 -13.90 4.63 9.91
N ALA A 111 -13.37 5.84 10.06
CA ALA A 111 -14.15 6.98 10.53
C ALA A 111 -15.28 7.33 9.56
N ARG A 112 -15.01 7.31 8.25
CA ARG A 112 -16.00 7.58 7.20
C ARG A 112 -17.12 6.54 7.20
N THR A 113 -16.79 5.24 7.24
CA THR A 113 -17.84 4.21 7.26
C THR A 113 -18.63 4.21 8.55
N ARG A 114 -17.99 4.43 9.71
CA ARG A 114 -18.71 4.56 10.98
C ARG A 114 -19.68 5.74 10.95
N SER A 115 -19.24 6.87 10.41
CA SER A 115 -20.09 8.05 10.28
C SER A 115 -21.25 7.84 9.30
N ARG A 116 -21.07 7.10 8.20
CA ARG A 116 -22.09 6.93 7.15
C ARG A 116 -23.03 5.75 7.40
N HIS A 117 -22.54 4.70 8.02
CA HIS A 117 -23.21 3.39 8.10
C HIS A 117 -23.26 2.81 9.53
N GLY A 118 -22.61 3.44 10.51
CA GLY A 118 -22.56 2.96 11.90
C GLY A 118 -21.56 1.82 12.15
N ASN A 119 -20.91 1.30 11.11
CA ASN A 119 -20.03 0.14 11.16
C ASN A 119 -18.58 0.50 10.79
N ALA A 120 -17.61 -0.26 11.32
CA ALA A 120 -16.24 -0.23 10.79
C ALA A 120 -16.25 -0.67 9.31
N PHE A 121 -15.24 -0.30 8.53
CA PHE A 121 -15.23 -0.59 7.10
C PHE A 121 -15.32 -2.09 6.83
N VAL A 122 -14.58 -2.89 7.60
CA VAL A 122 -14.58 -4.36 7.50
C VAL A 122 -15.94 -4.99 7.81
N ASP A 123 -16.79 -4.28 8.57
CA ASP A 123 -18.14 -4.72 8.98
C ASP A 123 -19.25 -4.13 8.08
N CYS A 124 -18.90 -3.28 7.11
CA CYS A 124 -19.84 -2.78 6.11
C CYS A 124 -20.21 -3.86 5.07
N THR A 125 -21.34 -3.67 4.38
CA THR A 125 -21.70 -4.55 3.26
C THR A 125 -20.70 -4.40 2.11
N PRO A 126 -20.55 -5.42 1.24
CA PRO A 126 -19.66 -5.31 0.07
C PRO A 126 -19.95 -4.08 -0.78
N ASP A 127 -21.22 -3.74 -1.02
CA ASP A 127 -21.59 -2.55 -1.80
C ASP A 127 -21.16 -1.24 -1.13
N GLN A 128 -21.27 -1.15 0.21
CA GLN A 128 -20.81 0.02 0.97
C GLN A 128 -19.28 0.15 0.93
N GLN A 129 -18.57 -0.97 1.02
CA GLN A 129 -17.11 -1.01 0.90
C GLN A 129 -16.68 -0.53 -0.48
N VAL A 130 -17.25 -1.11 -1.54
CA VAL A 130 -16.96 -0.74 -2.94
C VAL A 130 -17.28 0.73 -3.21
N ALA A 131 -18.40 1.25 -2.70
CA ALA A 131 -18.76 2.65 -2.86
C ALA A 131 -17.68 3.59 -2.29
N LEU A 132 -17.22 3.36 -1.06
CA LEU A 132 -16.16 4.18 -0.47
C LEU A 132 -14.82 4.01 -1.22
N LEU A 133 -14.44 2.78 -1.58
CA LEU A 133 -13.19 2.56 -2.33
C LEU A 133 -13.22 3.23 -3.70
N THR A 134 -14.38 3.29 -4.36
CA THR A 134 -14.56 4.01 -5.62
C THR A 134 -14.38 5.51 -5.45
N GLU A 135 -14.97 6.11 -4.41
CA GLU A 135 -14.76 7.53 -4.09
C GLU A 135 -13.29 7.86 -3.83
N LEU A 136 -12.58 7.00 -3.11
CA LEU A 136 -11.15 7.15 -2.84
C LEU A 136 -10.31 7.00 -4.12
N ASP A 137 -10.76 6.16 -5.06
CA ASP A 137 -10.10 5.96 -6.35
C ASP A 137 -10.20 7.19 -7.25
N ASP A 138 -11.41 7.73 -7.37
CA ASP A 138 -11.67 8.93 -8.16
C ASP A 138 -10.85 10.12 -7.63
N ALA A 139 -10.70 10.22 -6.31
CA ALA A 139 -9.84 11.22 -5.68
C ALA A 139 -8.34 10.98 -5.97
N ALA A 140 -7.89 9.72 -6.04
CA ALA A 140 -6.50 9.36 -6.29
C ALA A 140 -6.05 9.58 -7.73
N TYR A 141 -6.96 9.45 -8.71
CA TYR A 141 -6.66 9.52 -10.14
C TYR A 141 -7.58 10.51 -10.90
N PRO A 142 -7.50 11.82 -10.62
CA PRO A 142 -8.33 12.82 -11.29
C PRO A 142 -7.94 13.01 -12.77
N VAL A 143 -8.93 13.29 -13.62
CA VAL A 143 -8.78 13.42 -15.09
C VAL A 143 -7.96 14.67 -15.52
N ALA A 144 -7.80 15.67 -14.66
CA ALA A 144 -6.97 16.86 -14.89
C ALA A 144 -6.02 17.08 -13.70
N SER A 145 -4.71 17.17 -13.94
CA SER A 145 -3.71 17.05 -12.86
C SER A 145 -2.57 18.08 -12.92
N ASP A 146 -2.71 19.16 -12.16
CA ASP A 146 -1.57 19.95 -11.65
C ASP A 146 -1.71 20.30 -10.14
N ALA A 147 -2.81 19.90 -9.50
CA ALA A 147 -3.03 20.18 -8.08
C ALA A 147 -2.28 19.16 -7.18
N PRO A 148 -1.77 19.60 -6.01
CA PRO A 148 -1.25 18.69 -5.00
C PRO A 148 -2.30 17.64 -4.60
N ARG A 149 -1.92 16.36 -4.54
CA ARG A 149 -2.82 15.30 -4.10
C ARG A 149 -3.27 15.53 -2.65
N SER A 150 -4.58 15.38 -2.41
CA SER A 150 -5.13 15.40 -1.06
C SER A 150 -4.60 14.23 -0.21
N PRO A 151 -4.72 14.28 1.13
CA PRO A 151 -4.32 13.19 2.01
C PRO A 151 -4.94 11.84 1.62
N GLU A 152 -6.24 11.83 1.32
CA GLU A 152 -6.99 10.63 0.90
C GLU A 152 -6.54 10.12 -0.47
N ALA A 153 -6.32 11.00 -1.43
CA ALA A 153 -5.82 10.66 -2.76
C ALA A 153 -4.45 9.99 -2.69
N TRP A 154 -3.55 10.54 -1.86
CA TRP A 154 -2.24 9.92 -1.63
C TRP A 154 -2.35 8.56 -0.95
N PHE A 155 -3.20 8.45 0.07
CA PHE A 155 -3.36 7.19 0.82
C PHE A 155 -3.86 6.08 -0.10
N PHE A 156 -4.92 6.33 -0.86
CA PHE A 156 -5.50 5.29 -1.70
C PHE A 156 -4.61 4.91 -2.89
N HIS A 157 -3.95 5.90 -3.51
CA HIS A 157 -2.87 5.63 -4.47
C HIS A 157 -1.81 4.71 -3.86
N ARG A 158 -1.38 4.99 -2.62
CA ARG A 158 -0.38 4.18 -1.95
C ARG A 158 -0.86 2.77 -1.66
N THR A 159 -2.10 2.61 -1.20
CA THR A 159 -2.72 1.29 -0.99
C THR A 159 -2.74 0.49 -2.27
N LYS A 160 -3.21 1.06 -3.39
CA LYS A 160 -3.19 0.38 -4.69
C LYS A 160 -1.80 -0.04 -5.10
N GLU A 161 -0.84 0.88 -5.11
CA GLU A 161 0.52 0.55 -5.51
C GLU A 161 1.15 -0.53 -4.59
N LEU A 162 0.90 -0.50 -3.28
CA LEU A 162 1.36 -1.58 -2.38
C LEU A 162 0.67 -2.91 -2.68
N THR A 163 -0.62 -2.90 -3.03
CA THR A 163 -1.35 -4.11 -3.42
C THR A 163 -0.83 -4.70 -4.72
N LEU A 164 -0.59 -3.87 -5.74
CA LEU A 164 -0.05 -4.33 -7.02
C LEU A 164 1.36 -4.88 -6.91
N VAL A 165 2.22 -4.29 -6.06
CA VAL A 165 3.61 -4.75 -5.89
C VAL A 165 3.70 -5.97 -4.97
N GLY A 166 2.80 -6.07 -3.99
CA GLY A 166 2.77 -7.18 -3.03
C GLY A 166 2.05 -8.44 -3.49
N TYR A 167 1.41 -8.40 -4.67
CA TYR A 167 0.73 -9.53 -5.31
C TYR A 167 1.63 -10.15 -6.39
#